data_AF-A0A1D6FN10-F1
#
_entry.id   AF-A0A1D6FN10-F1
#
_cell.length_a   1.000
_cell.length_b   1.000
_cell.length_c   1.000
_cell.angle_alpha   90.00
_cell.angle_beta   90.00
_cell.angle_gamma   90.00
#
_symmetry.space_group_name_H-M   'P 1'
#
loop_
_entity.id
_entity.type
_entity.pdbx_description
1 polymer ?
#
loop_
_entity_poly.entity_id
_entity_poly.type
_entity_poly.pdbx_seq_one_letter_code
_entity_poly.pdbx_strand_id
1 'polypeptide(L)'
;MLGLAKRINARFLLTSTSEVYGDPLQHPQVETYWGNVNPIGVRSCYDEGKRTAETLTMDYHRGANLEVRIARIFNTYGPRMCIDDGRVVSNFVAQVEGLMKLMEGEHVGPFNLGNPGEFTMLELAKVVQDTIDPNARIEFRQNTQDDPHKRKPDIGRAKELLGWEPKIPLREGLPLMVTDFRKRIFGDQDTAAATTGNQQG
;
A
#
# COMPACT_ATOMS: atom_id res chain seq x y z
N MET A 1 -10.73 8.15 -17.73
CA MET A 1 -9.43 7.56 -18.12
C MET A 1 -9.56 6.49 -19.22
N LEU A 2 -10.20 5.33 -18.99
CA LEU A 2 -10.31 4.24 -19.99
C LEU A 2 -10.69 4.69 -21.42
N GLY A 3 -11.73 5.54 -21.56
CA GLY A 3 -12.12 6.09 -22.87
C GLY A 3 -11.09 7.02 -23.53
N LEU A 4 -10.20 7.66 -22.78
CA LEU A 4 -9.05 8.39 -23.33
C LEU A 4 -7.95 7.42 -23.76
N ALA A 5 -7.61 6.45 -22.91
CA ALA A 5 -6.60 5.42 -23.21
C ALA A 5 -6.93 4.67 -24.52
N LYS A 6 -8.19 4.28 -24.71
CA LYS A 6 -8.70 3.73 -26.00
C LYS A 6 -8.52 4.69 -27.18
N ARG A 7 -8.79 5.99 -27.01
CA ARG A 7 -8.71 6.99 -28.09
C ARG A 7 -7.29 7.32 -28.54
N ILE A 8 -6.27 7.07 -27.71
CA ILE A 8 -4.86 7.33 -28.01
C ILE A 8 -4.00 6.04 -28.07
N ASN A 9 -4.64 4.87 -28.02
CA ASN A 9 -3.99 3.55 -27.94
C ASN A 9 -2.92 3.43 -26.84
N ALA A 10 -3.18 3.97 -25.65
CA ALA A 10 -2.28 3.88 -24.51
C ALA A 10 -2.62 2.70 -23.59
N ARG A 11 -1.60 1.97 -23.14
CA ARG A 11 -1.69 0.97 -22.08
C ARG A 11 -2.19 1.62 -20.78
N PHE A 12 -3.11 0.97 -20.08
CA PHE A 12 -3.76 1.49 -18.87
C PHE A 12 -3.54 0.60 -17.65
N LEU A 13 -2.92 1.13 -16.59
CA LEU A 13 -2.80 0.45 -15.30
C LEU A 13 -3.85 1.01 -14.31
N LEU A 14 -4.69 0.12 -13.77
CA LEU A 14 -5.58 0.41 -12.66
C LEU A 14 -4.87 0.11 -11.34
N THR A 15 -4.75 1.13 -10.48
CA THR A 15 -4.44 0.96 -9.06
C THR A 15 -5.72 0.56 -8.30
N SER A 16 -5.94 -0.75 -8.21
CA SER A 16 -6.93 -1.37 -7.34
C SER A 16 -6.38 -1.49 -5.91
N THR A 17 -6.99 -2.32 -5.07
CA THR A 17 -6.77 -2.37 -3.62
C THR A 17 -7.06 -3.77 -3.06
N SER A 18 -6.51 -4.09 -1.89
CA SER A 18 -6.91 -5.28 -1.12
C SER A 18 -8.34 -5.20 -0.57
N GLU A 19 -8.97 -4.01 -0.51
CA GLU A 19 -10.38 -3.88 -0.11
C GLU A 19 -11.35 -4.63 -1.02
N VAL A 20 -10.97 -4.94 -2.28
CA VAL A 20 -11.83 -5.73 -3.18
C VAL A 20 -12.10 -7.15 -2.66
N TYR A 21 -11.27 -7.64 -1.72
CA TYR A 21 -11.46 -8.90 -1.01
C TYR A 21 -12.36 -8.79 0.22
N GLY A 22 -12.67 -7.58 0.70
CA GLY A 22 -13.53 -7.32 1.85
C GLY A 22 -12.99 -7.86 3.18
N ASP A 23 -13.82 -8.59 3.91
CA ASP A 23 -13.42 -9.38 5.09
C ASP A 23 -13.22 -10.85 4.68
N PRO A 24 -11.97 -11.28 4.40
CA PRO A 24 -11.72 -12.45 3.58
C PRO A 24 -11.86 -13.77 4.35
N LEU A 25 -12.71 -14.66 3.85
CA LEU A 25 -12.88 -16.03 4.35
C LEU A 25 -11.73 -16.98 3.95
N GLN A 26 -10.76 -16.49 3.17
CA GLN A 26 -9.56 -17.21 2.73
C GLN A 26 -8.30 -16.45 3.16
N HIS A 27 -7.27 -17.17 3.62
CA HIS A 27 -5.99 -16.60 4.01
C HIS A 27 -4.83 -17.54 3.61
N PRO A 28 -3.80 -17.07 2.86
CA PRO A 28 -3.65 -15.74 2.27
C PRO A 28 -4.69 -15.47 1.16
N GLN A 29 -4.81 -14.22 0.72
CA GLN A 29 -5.69 -13.84 -0.39
C GLN A 29 -4.93 -13.94 -1.73
N VAL A 30 -5.37 -14.85 -2.58
CA VAL A 30 -4.92 -15.03 -3.98
C VAL A 30 -5.80 -14.23 -4.95
N GLU A 31 -5.30 -13.90 -6.15
CA GLU A 31 -6.07 -13.04 -7.09
C GLU A 31 -7.36 -13.67 -7.62
N THR A 32 -7.51 -14.99 -7.54
CA THR A 32 -8.73 -15.72 -7.91
C THR A 32 -9.85 -15.64 -6.86
N TYR A 33 -9.57 -15.16 -5.64
CA TYR A 33 -10.59 -14.99 -4.61
C TYR A 33 -11.53 -13.82 -4.95
N TRP A 34 -12.85 -14.06 -4.91
CA TRP A 34 -13.87 -13.08 -5.32
C TRP A 34 -14.15 -11.97 -4.30
N GLY A 35 -13.67 -12.14 -3.07
CA GLY A 35 -13.96 -11.25 -1.95
C GLY A 35 -15.29 -11.51 -1.24
N ASN A 36 -15.38 -11.04 -0.01
CA ASN A 36 -16.58 -11.06 0.84
C ASN A 36 -16.84 -9.62 1.32
N VAL A 37 -17.62 -8.87 0.55
CA VAL A 37 -17.79 -7.40 0.66
C VAL A 37 -19.27 -7.08 0.92
N ASN A 38 -19.52 -6.11 1.80
CA ASN A 38 -20.87 -5.60 2.04
C ASN A 38 -21.16 -4.42 1.09
N PRO A 39 -22.06 -4.56 0.09
CA PRO A 39 -22.30 -3.52 -0.91
C PRO A 39 -23.06 -2.29 -0.36
N ILE A 40 -23.61 -2.36 0.85
CA ILE A 40 -24.37 -1.28 1.50
C ILE A 40 -23.78 -0.81 2.84
N GLY A 41 -22.60 -1.31 3.22
CA GLY A 41 -21.88 -0.86 4.41
C GLY A 41 -21.21 0.50 4.22
N VAL A 42 -20.77 1.14 5.31
CA VAL A 42 -20.19 2.51 5.27
C VAL A 42 -18.91 2.63 4.41
N ARG A 43 -18.21 1.51 4.17
CA ARG A 43 -17.01 1.42 3.29
C ARG A 43 -17.35 1.19 1.80
N SER A 44 -18.58 0.80 1.45
CA SER A 44 -18.89 0.23 0.14
C SER A 44 -18.68 1.18 -1.04
N CYS A 45 -18.76 2.50 -0.80
CA CYS A 45 -18.47 3.54 -1.79
C CYS A 45 -17.02 3.48 -2.31
N TYR A 46 -16.07 2.99 -1.50
CA TYR A 46 -14.71 2.71 -1.92
C TYR A 46 -14.58 1.28 -2.45
N ASP A 47 -15.08 0.30 -1.70
CA ASP A 47 -14.85 -1.13 -1.96
C ASP A 47 -15.51 -1.58 -3.28
N GLU A 48 -16.81 -1.33 -3.45
CA GLU A 48 -17.53 -1.63 -4.70
C GLU A 48 -17.19 -0.65 -5.82
N GLY A 49 -16.77 0.58 -5.48
CA GLY A 49 -16.20 1.53 -6.43
C GLY A 49 -14.92 0.99 -7.11
N LYS A 50 -14.05 0.34 -6.33
CA LYS A 50 -12.83 -0.32 -6.84
C LYS A 50 -13.13 -1.63 -7.58
N ARG A 51 -14.07 -2.44 -7.09
CA ARG A 51 -14.52 -3.67 -7.78
C ARG A 51 -15.13 -3.35 -9.15
N THR A 52 -15.97 -2.32 -9.22
CA THR A 52 -16.55 -1.82 -10.48
C THR A 52 -15.47 -1.27 -11.43
N ALA A 53 -14.43 -0.61 -10.90
CA ALA A 53 -13.29 -0.17 -11.71
C ALA A 53 -12.50 -1.34 -12.32
N GLU A 54 -12.32 -2.47 -11.62
CA GLU A 54 -11.75 -3.69 -12.20
C GLU A 54 -12.62 -4.25 -13.32
N THR A 55 -13.93 -4.37 -13.11
CA THR A 55 -14.89 -4.83 -14.13
C THR A 55 -14.81 -4.00 -15.40
N LEU A 56 -14.93 -2.67 -15.28
CA LEU A 56 -14.83 -1.74 -16.42
C LEU A 56 -13.47 -1.82 -17.14
N THR A 57 -12.39 -2.03 -16.40
CA THR A 57 -11.04 -2.18 -16.97
C THR A 57 -10.96 -3.46 -17.81
N MET A 58 -11.49 -4.57 -17.31
CA MET A 58 -11.53 -5.84 -18.04
C MET A 58 -12.52 -5.85 -19.20
N ASP A 59 -13.62 -5.07 -19.15
CA ASP A 59 -14.53 -4.90 -20.28
C ASP A 59 -13.92 -4.08 -21.41
N TYR A 60 -13.14 -3.05 -21.11
CA TYR A 60 -12.36 -2.33 -22.13
C TYR A 60 -11.29 -3.21 -22.77
N HIS A 61 -10.72 -4.16 -22.03
CA HIS A 61 -9.84 -5.17 -22.61
C HIS A 61 -10.62 -6.10 -23.55
N ARG A 62 -11.67 -6.77 -23.07
CA ARG A 62 -12.48 -7.74 -23.84
C ARG A 62 -13.15 -7.13 -25.08
N GLY A 63 -13.80 -5.96 -24.92
CA GLY A 63 -14.66 -5.35 -25.94
C GLY A 63 -14.02 -4.25 -26.78
N ALA A 64 -12.77 -3.87 -26.48
CA ALA A 64 -12.05 -2.84 -27.25
C ALA A 64 -10.55 -3.15 -27.46
N ASN A 65 -10.09 -4.35 -27.09
CA ASN A 65 -8.69 -4.78 -27.15
C ASN A 65 -7.70 -3.81 -26.47
N LEU A 66 -8.14 -3.10 -25.42
CA LEU A 66 -7.27 -2.18 -24.69
C LEU A 66 -6.24 -3.00 -23.90
N GLU A 67 -4.96 -2.61 -23.97
CA GLU A 67 -3.94 -3.17 -23.08
C GLU A 67 -4.16 -2.66 -21.65
N VAL A 68 -4.52 -3.56 -20.74
CA VAL A 68 -4.79 -3.21 -19.34
C VAL A 68 -3.96 -4.01 -18.35
N ARG A 69 -3.70 -3.40 -17.20
CA ARG A 69 -3.03 -3.99 -16.03
C ARG A 69 -3.83 -3.65 -14.78
N ILE A 70 -3.90 -4.54 -13.79
CA ILE A 70 -4.60 -4.30 -12.53
C ILE A 70 -3.67 -4.65 -11.36
N ALA A 71 -3.34 -3.66 -10.52
CA ALA A 71 -2.58 -3.86 -9.30
C ALA A 71 -3.51 -3.82 -8.08
N ARG A 72 -3.67 -4.92 -7.35
CA ARG A 72 -4.38 -4.96 -6.06
C ARG A 72 -3.40 -4.64 -4.95
N ILE A 73 -3.42 -3.38 -4.50
CA ILE A 73 -2.47 -2.82 -3.53
C ILE A 73 -2.89 -3.16 -2.09
N PHE A 74 -1.99 -3.80 -1.33
CA PHE A 74 -2.16 -4.11 0.10
C PHE A 74 -1.50 -3.08 1.03
N ASN A 75 -1.72 -3.25 2.34
CA ASN A 75 -1.13 -2.47 3.44
C ASN A 75 0.43 -2.51 3.46
N THR A 76 1.01 -1.53 4.14
CA THR A 76 2.12 -0.76 3.53
C THR A 76 2.75 0.24 4.60
N TYR A 77 3.86 1.02 4.39
CA TYR A 77 4.57 1.99 5.30
C TYR A 77 5.71 2.79 4.57
N GLY A 78 5.85 4.14 4.66
CA GLY A 78 6.88 4.90 3.88
C GLY A 78 6.77 6.46 3.73
N PRO A 79 7.81 7.15 3.16
CA PRO A 79 7.90 8.62 3.01
C PRO A 79 6.89 9.30 2.07
N ARG A 80 6.69 10.62 2.26
CA ARG A 80 5.74 11.51 1.54
C ARG A 80 4.25 11.16 1.69
N MET A 81 3.91 10.26 2.62
CA MET A 81 2.53 10.02 3.07
C MET A 81 1.89 11.32 3.60
N CYS A 82 0.57 11.47 3.45
CA CYS A 82 -0.16 12.56 4.08
C CYS A 82 0.06 12.51 5.61
N ILE A 83 0.20 13.67 6.26
CA ILE A 83 0.41 13.72 7.72
C ILE A 83 -0.91 13.34 8.42
N ASP A 84 -2.03 13.82 7.89
CA ASP A 84 -3.38 13.60 8.41
C ASP A 84 -4.07 12.37 7.77
N ASP A 85 -3.30 11.39 7.28
CA ASP A 85 -3.86 10.24 6.53
C ASP A 85 -4.82 9.37 7.37
N GLY A 86 -4.74 9.46 8.70
CA GLY A 86 -5.57 8.78 9.70
C GLY A 86 -5.40 7.26 9.78
N ARG A 87 -4.97 6.64 8.68
CA ARG A 87 -4.74 5.21 8.54
C ARG A 87 -3.38 4.84 9.07
N VAL A 88 -3.31 3.68 9.72
CA VAL A 88 -2.05 3.09 10.12
C VAL A 88 -1.37 2.48 8.88
N VAL A 89 -0.49 3.29 8.27
CA VAL A 89 0.75 2.90 7.57
C VAL A 89 0.62 2.59 6.04
N SER A 90 1.41 3.28 5.14
CA SER A 90 1.42 3.11 3.65
C SER A 90 2.81 3.28 2.89
N ASN A 91 3.24 2.37 1.94
CA ASN A 91 4.61 2.00 1.46
C ASN A 91 4.73 2.34 -0.02
N PHE A 92 4.92 3.62 -0.27
CA PHE A 92 5.00 4.07 -1.64
C PHE A 92 6.24 3.53 -2.37
N VAL A 93 7.35 3.29 -1.66
CA VAL A 93 8.65 2.98 -2.27
C VAL A 93 8.71 1.54 -2.79
N ALA A 94 8.41 0.54 -1.96
CA ALA A 94 8.58 -0.87 -2.35
C ALA A 94 7.62 -1.33 -3.46
N GLN A 95 6.43 -0.72 -3.56
CA GLN A 95 5.44 -1.08 -4.57
C GLN A 95 5.61 -0.38 -5.92
N VAL A 96 6.35 0.74 -6.00
CA VAL A 96 6.61 1.41 -7.29
C VAL A 96 7.35 0.50 -8.27
N GLU A 97 8.32 -0.30 -7.80
CA GLU A 97 9.00 -1.30 -8.66
C GLU A 97 8.00 -2.32 -9.23
N GLY A 98 7.05 -2.79 -8.43
CA GLY A 98 6.02 -3.73 -8.85
C GLY A 98 5.02 -3.13 -9.84
N LEU A 99 4.64 -1.86 -9.63
CA LEU A 99 3.80 -1.10 -10.55
C LEU A 99 4.48 -0.85 -11.90
N MET A 100 5.78 -0.53 -11.91
CA MET A 100 6.56 -0.36 -13.15
C MET A 100 6.67 -1.69 -13.90
N LYS A 101 7.13 -2.76 -13.24
CA LYS A 101 7.24 -4.11 -13.83
C LYS A 101 5.92 -4.62 -14.40
N LEU A 102 4.80 -4.37 -13.70
CA LEU A 102 3.47 -4.73 -14.18
C LEU A 102 3.02 -3.86 -15.38
N MET A 103 3.38 -2.57 -15.40
CA MET A 103 3.08 -1.68 -16.54
C MET A 103 3.90 -2.04 -17.78
N GLU A 104 5.16 -2.46 -17.61
CA GLU A 104 6.08 -2.83 -18.69
C GLU A 104 5.79 -4.24 -19.23
N GLY A 105 5.54 -5.20 -18.35
CA GLY A 105 5.23 -6.60 -18.69
C GLY A 105 3.91 -6.78 -19.47
N GLU A 106 3.73 -7.96 -20.06
CA GLU A 106 2.62 -8.25 -20.99
C GLU A 106 1.32 -8.73 -20.29
N HIS A 107 1.43 -9.23 -19.06
CA HIS A 107 0.36 -9.97 -18.39
C HIS A 107 -0.89 -9.12 -18.09
N VAL A 108 -2.04 -9.60 -18.56
CA VAL A 108 -3.36 -9.00 -18.29
C VAL A 108 -3.95 -9.56 -16.98
N GLY A 109 -4.76 -8.75 -16.31
CA GLY A 109 -5.53 -9.11 -15.12
C GLY A 109 -4.94 -8.58 -13.80
N PRO A 110 -5.52 -9.00 -12.66
CA PRO A 110 -5.06 -8.61 -11.33
C PRO A 110 -3.72 -9.25 -10.96
N PHE A 111 -2.93 -8.48 -10.20
CA PHE A 111 -1.73 -8.90 -9.47
C PHE A 111 -1.78 -8.31 -8.07
N ASN A 112 -1.53 -9.12 -7.05
CA ASN A 112 -1.36 -8.68 -5.68
C ASN A 112 0.01 -8.01 -5.50
N LEU A 113 0.02 -6.73 -5.10
CA LEU A 113 1.23 -6.01 -4.70
C LEU A 113 1.14 -5.68 -3.20
N GLY A 114 2.07 -6.23 -2.42
CA GLY A 114 2.06 -6.13 -0.96
C GLY A 114 3.22 -6.86 -0.30
N ASN A 115 3.33 -6.72 1.03
CA ASN A 115 4.28 -7.50 1.82
C ASN A 115 3.58 -8.75 2.39
N PRO A 116 4.04 -9.98 2.08
CA PRO A 116 3.51 -11.21 2.70
C PRO A 116 4.05 -11.44 4.12
N GLY A 117 5.06 -10.66 4.55
CA GLY A 117 5.53 -10.67 5.94
C GLY A 117 4.50 -10.04 6.87
N GLU A 118 3.76 -10.88 7.59
CA GLU A 118 2.83 -10.46 8.63
C GLU A 118 3.58 -9.82 9.81
N PHE A 119 3.00 -8.75 10.34
CA PHE A 119 3.36 -8.15 11.61
C PHE A 119 2.06 -7.73 12.33
N THR A 120 2.02 -7.90 13.64
CA THR A 120 0.88 -7.44 14.44
C THR A 120 0.90 -5.93 14.62
N MET A 121 -0.28 -5.34 14.90
CA MET A 121 -0.38 -3.94 15.30
C MET A 121 0.47 -3.61 16.54
N LEU A 122 0.67 -4.58 17.44
CA LEU A 122 1.54 -4.44 18.60
C LEU A 122 3.03 -4.40 18.23
N GLU A 123 3.47 -5.23 17.27
CA GLU A 123 4.84 -5.17 16.76
C GLU A 123 5.09 -3.85 16.04
N LEU A 124 4.17 -3.41 15.18
CA LEU A 124 4.26 -2.08 14.55
C LEU A 124 4.33 -0.96 15.59
N ALA A 125 3.43 -0.96 16.59
CA ALA A 125 3.43 0.04 17.65
C ALA A 125 4.77 0.06 18.43
N LYS A 126 5.38 -1.11 18.66
CA LYS A 126 6.73 -1.21 19.24
C LYS A 126 7.81 -0.66 18.32
N VAL A 127 7.82 -0.96 17.01
CA VAL A 127 8.83 -0.37 16.10
C VAL A 127 8.66 1.16 16.00
N VAL A 128 7.42 1.67 16.06
CA VAL A 128 7.13 3.12 16.15
C VAL A 128 7.68 3.71 17.45
N GLN A 129 7.42 3.06 18.59
CA GLN A 129 7.95 3.44 19.91
C GLN A 129 9.49 3.44 19.91
N ASP A 130 10.13 2.34 19.50
CA ASP A 130 11.59 2.19 19.34
C ASP A 130 12.23 3.32 18.50
N THR A 131 11.51 3.82 17.48
CA THR A 131 12.05 4.76 16.48
C THR A 131 11.76 6.24 16.79
N ILE A 132 10.63 6.55 17.43
CA ILE A 132 10.17 7.93 17.66
C ILE A 132 10.45 8.41 19.08
N ASP A 133 9.94 7.68 20.08
CA ASP A 133 10.10 7.94 21.51
C ASP A 133 9.88 6.62 22.29
N PRO A 134 10.93 6.02 22.88
CA PRO A 134 10.83 4.80 23.68
C PRO A 134 9.88 4.92 24.89
N ASN A 135 9.60 6.15 25.37
CA ASN A 135 8.74 6.41 26.52
C ASN A 135 7.24 6.51 26.15
N ALA A 136 6.91 6.52 24.86
CA ALA A 136 5.54 6.66 24.39
C ALA A 136 4.64 5.50 24.87
N ARG A 137 3.47 5.84 25.40
CA ARG A 137 2.52 4.84 25.94
C ARG A 137 1.70 4.19 24.83
N ILE A 138 1.82 2.88 24.68
CA ILE A 138 0.90 2.08 23.85
C ILE A 138 -0.43 1.92 24.60
N GLU A 139 -1.53 2.39 24.00
CA GLU A 139 -2.90 2.16 24.48
C GLU A 139 -3.63 1.13 23.62
N PHE A 140 -4.34 0.21 24.25
CA PHE A 140 -5.22 -0.74 23.58
C PHE A 140 -6.66 -0.21 23.57
N ARG A 141 -7.30 -0.23 22.41
CA ARG A 141 -8.71 0.15 22.22
C ARG A 141 -9.44 -0.99 21.51
N GLN A 142 -10.77 -1.06 21.64
CA GLN A 142 -11.55 -2.03 20.89
C GLN A 142 -11.46 -1.73 19.38
N ASN A 143 -11.40 -2.79 18.57
CA ASN A 143 -11.39 -2.66 17.12
C ASN A 143 -12.72 -2.08 16.63
N THR A 144 -12.72 -1.35 15.51
CA THR A 144 -13.98 -0.96 14.87
C THR A 144 -14.68 -2.20 14.29
N GLN A 145 -16.01 -2.16 14.14
CA GLN A 145 -16.75 -3.26 13.51
C GLN A 145 -16.41 -3.44 12.03
N ASP A 146 -15.95 -2.38 11.36
CA ASP A 146 -15.65 -2.36 9.94
C ASP A 146 -14.15 -2.57 9.62
N ASP A 147 -13.28 -2.86 10.61
CA ASP A 147 -11.84 -3.08 10.38
C ASP A 147 -11.50 -4.55 10.10
N PRO A 148 -11.02 -4.91 8.89
CA PRO A 148 -10.80 -6.30 8.46
C PRO A 148 -9.78 -7.03 9.34
N HIS A 149 -10.18 -8.16 9.93
CA HIS A 149 -9.38 -8.78 11.00
C HIS A 149 -8.02 -9.32 10.55
N LYS A 150 -7.88 -9.83 9.31
CA LYS A 150 -6.60 -10.31 8.74
C LYS A 150 -6.57 -10.17 7.22
N ARG A 151 -5.57 -9.46 6.70
CA ARG A 151 -5.20 -9.50 5.27
C ARG A 151 -3.74 -9.84 5.09
N LYS A 152 -3.45 -10.74 4.16
CA LYS A 152 -2.12 -11.20 3.78
C LYS A 152 -2.12 -11.47 2.28
N PRO A 153 -1.33 -10.75 1.47
CA PRO A 153 -1.25 -11.02 0.06
C PRO A 153 -0.54 -12.34 -0.18
N ASP A 154 -1.12 -13.21 -1.00
CA ASP A 154 -0.28 -14.11 -1.78
C ASP A 154 0.36 -13.29 -2.92
N ILE A 155 1.68 -13.34 -3.06
CA ILE A 155 2.41 -12.64 -4.13
C ILE A 155 3.12 -13.61 -5.09
N GLY A 156 2.82 -14.92 -5.04
CA GLY A 156 3.45 -15.93 -5.90
C GLY A 156 3.40 -15.55 -7.38
N ARG A 157 2.22 -15.15 -7.86
CA ARG A 157 1.99 -14.63 -9.22
C ARG A 157 2.92 -13.47 -9.59
N ALA A 158 3.17 -12.54 -8.66
CA ALA A 158 4.05 -11.39 -8.88
C ALA A 158 5.54 -11.77 -8.83
N LYS A 159 5.92 -12.76 -8.01
CA LYS A 159 7.28 -13.33 -8.01
C LYS A 159 7.55 -14.06 -9.33
N GLU A 160 6.66 -14.96 -9.73
CA GLU A 160 6.82 -15.83 -10.91
C GLU A 160 6.82 -15.04 -12.22
N LEU A 161 5.87 -14.13 -12.40
CA LEU A 161 5.62 -13.48 -13.71
C LEU A 161 6.27 -12.09 -13.84
N LEU A 162 6.56 -11.39 -12.75
CA LEU A 162 7.19 -10.07 -12.77
C LEU A 162 8.63 -10.07 -12.22
N GLY A 163 9.05 -11.18 -11.58
CA GLY A 163 10.28 -11.20 -10.78
C GLY A 163 10.27 -10.14 -9.68
N TRP A 164 9.12 -9.89 -9.05
CA TRP A 164 8.95 -8.85 -8.04
C TRP A 164 8.60 -9.40 -6.67
N GLU A 165 9.30 -8.89 -5.65
CA GLU A 165 8.96 -9.00 -4.24
C GLU A 165 9.44 -7.74 -3.49
N PRO A 166 8.82 -7.37 -2.36
CA PRO A 166 9.25 -6.21 -1.59
C PRO A 166 10.55 -6.50 -0.83
N LYS A 167 11.60 -5.72 -1.12
CA LYS A 167 12.96 -5.93 -0.62
C LYS A 167 13.28 -5.23 0.70
N ILE A 168 12.40 -4.34 1.17
CA ILE A 168 12.60 -3.50 2.36
C ILE A 168 11.77 -4.07 3.52
N PRO A 169 12.37 -4.47 4.66
CA PRO A 169 11.67 -4.83 5.90
C PRO A 169 11.09 -3.64 6.67
N LEU A 170 10.11 -3.91 7.55
CA LEU A 170 9.44 -2.87 8.35
C LEU A 170 10.42 -2.05 9.21
N ARG A 171 11.39 -2.71 9.86
CA ARG A 171 12.41 -2.06 10.71
C ARG A 171 13.39 -1.18 9.93
N GLU A 172 13.51 -1.35 8.61
CA GLU A 172 14.39 -0.54 7.75
C GLU A 172 13.63 0.61 7.08
N GLY A 173 12.40 0.36 6.59
CA GLY A 173 11.60 1.38 5.91
C GLY A 173 10.88 2.36 6.85
N LEU A 174 10.55 1.96 8.10
CA LEU A 174 9.88 2.86 9.04
C LEU A 174 10.77 4.06 9.49
N PRO A 175 12.07 3.90 9.81
CA PRO A 175 12.96 5.03 10.07
C PRO A 175 13.02 6.06 8.92
N LEU A 176 12.96 5.60 7.66
CA LEU A 176 12.91 6.50 6.49
C LEU A 176 11.63 7.34 6.48
N MET A 177 10.48 6.75 6.82
CA MET A 177 9.21 7.47 7.02
C MET A 177 9.32 8.47 8.18
N VAL A 178 9.86 8.07 9.34
CA VAL A 178 9.99 8.94 10.51
C VAL A 178 10.87 10.15 10.22
N THR A 179 11.99 9.99 9.50
CA THR A 179 12.86 11.09 9.08
C THR A 179 12.14 12.08 8.15
N ASP A 180 11.38 11.58 7.17
CA ASP A 180 10.57 12.41 6.27
C ASP A 180 9.44 13.15 7.01
N PHE A 181 8.78 12.51 7.98
CA PHE A 181 7.79 13.18 8.83
C PHE A 181 8.42 14.24 9.73
N ARG A 182 9.55 13.96 10.41
CA ARG A 182 10.28 14.96 11.23
C ARG A 182 10.65 16.18 10.39
N LYS A 183 11.25 15.97 9.21
CA LYS A 183 11.61 17.05 8.27
C LYS A 183 10.39 17.88 7.82
N ARG A 184 9.24 17.26 7.56
CA ARG A 184 8.01 17.95 7.10
C ARG A 184 7.22 18.64 8.22
N ILE A 185 7.36 18.20 9.47
CA ILE A 185 6.66 18.79 10.63
C ILE A 185 7.48 19.89 11.30
N PHE A 186 8.79 19.68 11.48
CA PHE A 186 9.68 20.58 12.25
C PHE A 186 10.66 21.40 11.40
N GLY A 187 10.83 21.05 10.12
CA GLY A 187 11.81 21.66 9.23
C GLY A 187 13.25 21.17 9.46
N ASP A 188 14.20 21.72 8.70
CA ASP A 188 15.63 21.40 8.79
C ASP A 188 16.33 22.18 9.92
N GLN A 189 15.99 21.92 11.19
CA GLN A 189 16.63 22.58 12.34
C GLN A 189 17.88 21.85 12.89
N ASP A 190 18.08 20.56 12.56
CA ASP A 190 19.13 19.72 13.15
C ASP A 190 20.57 19.95 12.61
N THR A 191 20.80 20.92 11.73
CA THR A 191 22.14 21.21 11.16
C THR A 191 22.83 22.45 11.72
N ALA A 192 22.16 23.25 12.56
CA ALA A 192 22.70 24.51 13.08
C ALA A 192 23.45 24.40 14.42
N ALA A 193 23.16 23.38 15.23
CA ALA A 193 23.62 23.29 16.63
C ALA A 193 25.05 22.76 16.83
N ALA A 194 25.71 22.24 15.79
CA ALA A 194 26.98 21.51 15.91
C ALA A 194 28.25 22.38 15.83
N THR A 195 28.14 23.67 15.49
CA THR A 195 29.29 24.49 15.02
C THR A 195 29.76 25.56 16.01
N THR A 196 29.10 25.70 17.17
CA THR A 196 29.40 26.75 18.17
C THR A 196 30.10 26.23 19.44
N GLY A 197 30.72 25.06 19.36
CA GLY A 197 31.27 24.33 20.51
C GLY A 197 32.79 24.13 20.55
N ASN A 198 33.61 25.00 19.93
CA ASN A 198 35.07 24.80 19.98
C ASN A 198 35.96 26.07 19.81
N GLN A 199 35.73 27.13 20.60
CA GLN A 199 36.72 28.19 20.84
C GLN A 199 36.57 28.81 22.26
N GLN A 200 37.30 28.26 23.24
CA GLN A 200 37.93 28.93 24.40
C GLN A 200 38.38 27.86 25.42
N GLY A 201 39.63 27.92 25.87
CA GLY A 201 40.30 26.92 26.72
C GLY A 201 41.78 26.84 26.39
#